data_AF-A0A532AF63-F1
#
_entry.id   AF-A0A532AF63-F1
#
_cell.length_a   1.000
_cell.length_b   1.000
_cell.length_c   1.000
_cell.angle_alpha   90.00
_cell.angle_beta   90.00
_cell.angle_gamma   90.00
#
_symmetry.space_group_name_H-M   'P 1'
#
loop_
_entity.id
_entity.type
_entity.pdbx_description
1 polymer ?
#
loop_
_entity_poly.entity_id
_entity_poly.type
_entity_poly.pdbx_seq_one_letter_code
_entity_poly.pdbx_strand_id
1 'polypeptide(L)' 'DPDFGGSGMGYLAHVVAMEEISRVSASVGLSYGAHSNLCVNQINRWATQAQKEKYLPSLCSGEKVGALA' A
#
# COMPACT_ATOMS: atom_id res chain seq x y z
N ASP A 1 0.54 -8.66 -1.93
CA ASP A 1 0.69 -10.03 -2.46
C ASP A 1 1.18 -9.93 -3.91
N PRO A 2 2.23 -10.64 -4.32
CA PRO A 2 2.63 -10.72 -5.74
C PRO A 2 1.47 -11.08 -6.68
N ASP A 3 0.53 -11.92 -6.23
CA ASP A 3 -0.63 -12.34 -7.02
C ASP A 3 -1.56 -11.18 -7.41
N PHE A 4 -1.50 -10.06 -6.68
CA PHE A 4 -2.26 -8.84 -6.96
C PHE A 4 -1.36 -7.67 -7.37
N GLY A 5 -0.12 -7.92 -7.80
CA GLY A 5 0.81 -6.88 -8.26
C GLY A 5 1.58 -6.16 -7.15
N GLY A 6 1.55 -6.68 -5.92
CA GLY A 6 2.37 -6.15 -4.82
C GLY A 6 3.83 -6.63 -4.90
N SER A 7 4.75 -5.92 -4.24
CA SER A 7 6.18 -6.21 -4.29
C SER A 7 6.63 -7.52 -3.61
N GLY A 8 5.73 -8.20 -2.89
CA GLY A 8 6.06 -9.40 -2.11
C GLY A 8 7.00 -9.16 -0.92
N MET A 9 7.33 -7.90 -0.63
CA MET A 9 8.24 -7.55 0.46
C MET A 9 7.52 -7.54 1.81
N GLY A 10 8.31 -7.69 2.88
CA GLY A 10 7.82 -7.63 4.26
C GLY A 10 7.77 -6.21 4.85
N TYR A 11 7.25 -6.12 6.07
CA TYR A 11 7.11 -4.85 6.80
C TYR A 11 8.43 -4.08 6.97
N LEU A 12 9.57 -4.76 7.13
CA LEU A 12 10.87 -4.09 7.24
C LEU A 12 11.17 -3.23 6.00
N ALA A 13 10.95 -3.77 4.80
CA ALA A 13 11.15 -3.02 3.57
C ALA A 13 10.18 -1.84 3.44
N HIS A 14 8.94 -2.01 3.90
CA HIS A 14 7.95 -0.94 3.94
C HIS A 14 8.35 0.20 4.88
N VAL A 15 8.90 -0.12 6.06
CA VAL A 15 9.42 0.89 7.01
C VAL A 15 10.61 1.63 6.41
N VAL A 16 11.57 0.95 5.80
CA VAL A 16 12.71 1.59 5.13
C VAL A 16 12.23 2.52 4.00
N ALA A 17 11.25 2.08 3.18
CA ALA A 17 10.68 2.95 2.14
C ALA A 17 10.00 4.20 2.74
N MET A 18 9.24 4.05 3.82
CA MET A 18 8.63 5.16 4.55
C MET A 18 9.68 6.14 5.08
N GLU A 19 10.75 5.65 5.69
CA GLU A 19 11.85 6.46 6.24
C GLU A 19 12.56 7.26 5.15
N GLU A 20 12.92 6.62 4.04
CA GLU A 20 13.66 7.27 2.95
C GLU A 20 12.81 8.30 2.19
N ILE A 21 11.51 8.03 1.96
CA ILE A 21 10.60 9.03 1.37
C ILE A 21 10.43 10.22 2.31
N SER A 22 10.21 9.94 3.60
CA SER A 22 9.96 10.97 4.61
C SER A 22 11.19 11.83 4.90
N ARG A 23 12.40 11.30 4.72
CA ARG A 23 13.68 12.04 4.82
C ARG A 23 13.70 13.25 3.89
N VAL A 24 13.07 13.16 2.73
CA VAL A 24 13.02 14.23 1.73
C VAL A 24 11.73 15.04 1.86
N SER A 25 10.58 14.38 2.07
CA SER A 25 9.28 15.06 2.20
C SER A 25 8.32 14.29 3.10
N ALA A 26 8.03 14.88 4.26
CA ALA A 26 7.06 14.31 5.21
C ALA A 26 5.64 14.21 4.63
N SER A 27 5.23 15.16 3.77
CA SER A 27 3.90 15.13 3.16
C SER A 27 3.74 13.97 2.17
N VAL A 28 4.76 13.72 1.33
CA VAL A 28 4.77 12.59 0.40
C VAL A 28 4.86 11.26 1.17
N GLY A 29 5.69 11.22 2.22
CA GLY A 29 5.78 10.06 3.11
C GLY A 29 4.43 9.72 3.75
N LEU A 30 3.70 10.73 4.23
CA LEU A 30 2.35 10.54 4.78
C LEU A 30 1.37 10.04 3.72
N SER A 31 1.36 10.61 2.51
CA SER A 31 0.50 10.14 1.42
C SER A 31 0.78 8.69 1.04
N TYR A 32 2.06 8.30 0.94
CA TYR A 32 2.46 6.92 0.70
C TYR A 32 2.03 6.00 1.86
N GLY A 33 2.23 6.40 3.10
CA GLY A 33 1.84 5.63 4.28
C GLY A 33 0.33 5.44 4.39
N ALA A 34 -0.46 6.49 4.13
CA ALA A 34 -1.92 6.42 4.11
C ALA A 34 -2.42 5.47 3.01
N HIS A 35 -1.84 5.55 1.82
CA HIS A 35 -2.17 4.64 0.73
C HIS A 35 -1.78 3.19 1.05
N SER A 36 -0.49 2.94 1.26
CA SER A 36 0.08 1.59 1.35
C SER A 36 -0.28 0.85 2.64
N ASN A 37 -0.27 1.55 3.78
CA ASN A 37 -0.51 0.92 5.08
C ASN A 37 -1.94 1.10 5.58
N LEU A 38 -2.51 2.31 5.51
CA LEU A 38 -3.86 2.53 6.05
C LEU A 38 -4.96 1.97 5.13
N CYS A 39 -4.74 1.94 3.81
CA CYS A 39 -5.72 1.40 2.86
C CYS A 39 -5.33 -0.01 2.36
N VAL A 40 -4.24 -0.13 1.59
CA VAL A 40 -3.89 -1.37 0.89
C VAL A 40 -3.66 -2.53 1.86
N ASN A 41 -2.96 -2.31 2.97
CA ASN A 41 -2.71 -3.35 3.97
C ASN A 41 -4.01 -3.92 4.55
N GLN A 42 -5.03 -3.08 4.80
CA GLN A 42 -6.30 -3.53 5.38
C GLN A 42 -7.08 -4.40 4.39
N ILE A 43 -7.12 -4.00 3.11
CA ILE A 43 -7.73 -4.82 2.06
C ILE A 43 -6.97 -6.15 1.94
N ASN A 44 -5.64 -6.13 1.91
CA ASN A 44 -4.83 -7.34 1.77
C ASN A 44 -5.03 -8.33 2.94
N ARG A 45 -5.22 -7.84 4.17
CA ARG A 45 -5.38 -8.68 5.36
C ARG A 45 -6.80 -9.19 5.55
N TRP A 46 -7.80 -8.35 5.31
CA TRP A 46 -9.17 -8.60 5.81
C TRP A 46 -10.22 -8.78 4.71
N ALA A 47 -9.92 -8.40 3.47
CA ALA A 47 -10.90 -8.51 2.40
C ALA A 47 -11.09 -9.96 1.95
N THR A 48 -12.26 -10.25 1.39
CA THR A 48 -12.53 -11.53 0.71
C THR A 48 -11.68 -11.64 -0.57
N GLN A 49 -11.51 -12.86 -1.09
CA GLN A 49 -10.77 -13.09 -2.33
C GLN A 49 -11.29 -12.22 -3.50
N ALA A 50 -12.62 -12.18 -3.68
CA ALA A 50 -13.24 -11.36 -4.73
C ALA A 50 -12.99 -9.85 -4.54
N GLN A 51 -12.90 -9.36 -3.30
CA GLN A 51 -12.54 -7.97 -3.03
C GLN A 51 -11.06 -7.71 -3.32
N LYS A 52 -10.17 -8.63 -2.96
CA LYS A 52 -8.73 -8.51 -3.25
C LYS A 52 -8.48 -8.42 -4.75
N GLU A 53 -9.04 -9.35 -5.53
CA GLU A 53 -8.94 -9.37 -7.00
C GLU A 53 -9.49 -8.08 -7.64
N LYS A 54 -10.59 -7.56 -7.10
CA LYS A 54 -11.22 -6.34 -7.63
C LYS A 54 -10.42 -5.07 -7.36
N TYR A 55 -9.80 -4.94 -6.18
CA TYR A 55 -9.24 -3.67 -5.72
C TYR A 55 -7.71 -3.62 -5.75
N LEU A 56 -7.03 -4.68 -5.30
CA LEU A 56 -5.58 -4.65 -5.08
C LEU A 56 -4.77 -4.40 -6.36
N PRO A 57 -5.08 -4.99 -7.54
CA PRO A 57 -4.27 -4.75 -8.74
C PRO A 57 -4.13 -3.26 -9.11
N SER A 58 -5.25 -2.52 -9.11
CA SER A 58 -5.25 -1.08 -9.43
C SER A 58 -4.63 -0.19 -8.34
N LEU A 59 -4.65 -0.66 -7.08
CA LEU A 59 -4.00 0.05 -5.98
C LEU A 59 -2.49 -0.19 -5.98
N CYS A 60 -2.06 -1.44 -6.18
CA CYS A 60 -0.65 -1.82 -6.22
C CYS A 60 0.08 -1.26 -7.44
N SER A 61 -0.60 -1.10 -8.59
CA SER A 61 -0.03 -0.43 -9.77
C SER A 61 0.11 1.09 -9.63
N GLY A 62 -0.55 1.69 -8.64
CA GLY A 62 -0.63 3.15 -8.47
C GLY A 62 -1.63 3.84 -9.40
N GLU A 63 -2.41 3.09 -10.21
CA GLU A 63 -3.50 3.65 -11.02
C GLU A 63 -4.56 4.34 -10.15
N LYS A 64 -4.80 3.80 -8.94
CA LYS A 64 -5.70 4.36 -7.94
C LYS A 64 -4.99 4.61 -6.62
N VAL A 65 -5.38 5.69 -5.95
CA VAL A 65 -4.91 6.03 -4.61
C VAL A 65 -6.00 5.73 -3.58
N GLY A 66 -5.73 4.77 -2.69
CA GLY A 66 -6.54 4.50 -1.51
C GLY A 66 -6.32 5.45 -0.34
N ALA A 67 -7.33 5.57 0.51
CA ALA A 67 -7.33 6.31 1.77
C ALA A 67 -8.11 5.52 2.85
N LEU A 68 -7.98 5.94 4.11
CA LEU A 68 -8.77 5.44 5.23
C LEU A 68 -9.53 6.63 5.84
N ALA A 69 -10.85 6.50 6.00
CA ALA A 69 -11.74 7.51 6.55
C ALA A 69 -12.02 7.27 8.04
#